data_AF-W7FFH9-F1
#
_entry.id   AF-W7FFH9-F1
#
_cell.length_a   1.000
_cell.length_b   1.000
_cell.length_c   1.000
_cell.angle_alpha   90.00
_cell.angle_beta   90.00
_cell.angle_gamma   90.00
#
_symmetry.space_group_name_H-M   'P 1'
#
loop_
_entity.id
_entity.type
_entity.pdbx_description
1 polymer ?
#
loop_
_entity_poly.entity_id
_entity_poly.type
_entity_poly.pdbx_seq_one_letter_code
_entity_poly.pdbx_strand_id
1 'polypeptide(L)'
;MFNYESILINEDVVSEMTIEDAKKLKPYWNVQIANFKKSSKEPMFTLLQMAILLNKKDIVGYLLARRGLDINALSRNNQTALMIACDKKD
;
A
#
# COMPACT_ATOMS: atom_id res chain seq x y z
N MET A 1 -19.06 3.29 -4.30
CA MET A 1 -17.97 3.80 -5.17
C MET A 1 -17.17 4.77 -4.32
N PHE A 2 -15.94 4.44 -3.96
CA PHE A 2 -15.11 5.30 -3.11
C PHE A 2 -14.75 6.58 -3.90
N ASN A 3 -14.99 7.75 -3.30
CA ASN A 3 -14.63 9.04 -3.91
C ASN A 3 -13.13 9.28 -3.65
N TYR A 4 -12.36 9.29 -4.73
CA TYR A 4 -10.91 9.32 -4.68
C TYR A 4 -10.29 10.73 -4.79
N GLU A 5 -11.10 11.79 -4.81
CA GLU A 5 -10.61 13.17 -4.98
C GLU A 5 -10.09 13.79 -3.65
N SER A 6 -10.24 13.08 -2.51
CA SER A 6 -9.84 13.54 -1.18
C SER A 6 -9.13 12.47 -0.33
N ILE A 7 -8.59 11.42 -0.96
CA ILE A 7 -8.25 10.14 -0.30
C ILE A 7 -7.21 10.28 0.81
N LEU A 8 -7.66 10.05 2.04
CA LEU A 8 -6.86 9.31 3.00
C LEU A 8 -6.91 7.83 2.57
N ILE A 9 -5.91 7.31 1.86
CA ILE A 9 -5.79 5.85 1.65
C ILE A 9 -5.14 5.28 2.90
N ASN A 10 -5.95 4.96 3.89
CA ASN A 10 -5.49 4.40 5.15
C ASN A 10 -5.62 2.86 5.16
N GLU A 11 -5.28 2.27 6.30
CA GLU A 11 -5.37 0.83 6.53
C GLU A 11 -6.77 0.26 6.26
N ASP A 12 -7.83 0.89 6.77
CA ASP A 12 -9.22 0.45 6.60
C ASP A 12 -9.63 0.38 5.11
N VAL A 13 -9.16 1.35 4.31
CA VAL A 13 -9.44 1.35 2.86
C VAL A 13 -8.74 0.16 2.18
N VAL A 14 -7.50 -0.12 2.56
CA VAL A 14 -6.72 -1.22 1.96
C VAL A 14 -7.21 -2.59 2.45
N SER A 15 -7.68 -2.70 3.70
CA SER A 15 -8.17 -3.96 4.28
C SER A 15 -9.41 -4.47 3.55
N GLU A 16 -10.30 -3.58 3.12
CA GLU A 16 -11.53 -3.93 2.38
C GLU A 16 -11.36 -3.81 0.86
N MET A 17 -10.18 -3.42 0.36
CA MET A 17 -10.01 -3.16 -1.06
C MET A 17 -10.14 -4.43 -1.91
N THR A 18 -10.74 -4.26 -3.08
CA THR A 18 -10.77 -5.26 -4.15
C THR A 18 -9.65 -5.00 -5.16
N ILE A 19 -9.43 -5.96 -6.07
CA ILE A 19 -8.55 -5.76 -7.23
C ILE A 19 -9.00 -4.56 -8.08
N GLU A 20 -10.31 -4.31 -8.19
CA GLU A 20 -10.83 -3.19 -8.98
C GLU A 20 -10.47 -1.83 -8.36
N ASP A 21 -10.52 -1.75 -7.04
CA ASP A 21 -10.06 -0.57 -6.30
C ASP A 21 -8.55 -0.39 -6.47
N ALA A 22 -7.77 -1.47 -6.40
CA ALA A 22 -6.33 -1.42 -6.67
C ALA A 22 -6.01 -0.94 -8.10
N LYS A 23 -6.85 -1.26 -9.11
CA LYS A 23 -6.67 -0.74 -10.47
C LYS A 23 -6.84 0.78 -10.52
N LYS A 24 -7.89 1.29 -9.87
CA LYS A 24 -8.21 2.74 -9.85
C LYS A 24 -7.11 3.55 -9.16
N LEU A 25 -6.43 2.94 -8.19
CA LEU A 25 -5.31 3.56 -7.48
C LEU A 25 -3.97 3.51 -8.24
N LYS A 26 -3.95 3.14 -9.53
CA LYS A 26 -2.72 3.09 -10.33
C LYS A 26 -1.83 4.34 -10.24
N PRO A 27 -2.36 5.58 -10.29
CA PRO A 27 -1.53 6.77 -10.12
C PRO A 27 -0.80 6.83 -8.77
N TYR A 28 -1.29 6.08 -7.77
CA TYR A 28 -0.82 6.13 -6.39
C TYR A 28 0.00 4.90 -5.95
N TRP A 29 0.24 3.92 -6.82
CA TRP A 29 0.91 2.66 -6.42
C TRP A 29 2.29 2.87 -5.78
N ASN A 30 3.04 3.88 -6.26
CA ASN A 30 4.43 4.11 -5.88
C ASN A 30 4.61 5.28 -4.91
N VAL A 31 3.52 5.94 -4.51
CA VAL A 31 3.58 7.01 -3.50
C VAL A 31 3.30 6.43 -2.13
N GLN A 32 3.76 7.14 -1.10
CA GLN A 32 3.47 6.82 0.28
C GLN A 32 2.05 7.31 0.60
N ILE A 33 1.12 6.39 0.90
CA ILE A 33 -0.32 6.68 0.93
C ILE A 33 -0.97 6.57 2.30
N ALA A 34 -0.40 5.78 3.21
CA ALA A 34 -0.95 5.63 4.56
C ALA A 34 -0.59 6.83 5.43
N ASN A 35 -1.58 7.70 5.69
CA ASN A 35 -1.51 8.74 6.70
C ASN A 35 -2.41 8.33 7.88
N PHE A 36 -1.80 8.00 9.02
CA PHE A 36 -2.51 7.73 10.27
C PHE A 36 -2.81 9.06 10.98
N LYS A 37 -4.01 9.18 11.54
CA LYS A 37 -4.58 10.35 12.21
C LYS A 37 -3.56 11.32 12.86
N LYS A 38 -3.46 12.55 12.33
CA LYS A 38 -3.06 13.84 12.97
C LYS A 38 -1.92 13.86 14.02
N SER A 39 -1.06 12.86 14.04
CA SER A 39 0.12 12.73 14.91
C SER A 39 1.29 12.32 14.04
N SER A 40 2.30 13.16 13.95
CA SER A 40 3.39 13.15 12.96
C SER A 40 4.37 11.96 13.01
N LYS A 41 4.05 10.88 13.75
CA LYS A 41 4.97 9.78 14.07
C LYS A 41 4.71 8.45 13.36
N GLU A 42 3.58 8.29 12.70
CA GLU A 42 3.24 6.99 12.10
C GLU A 42 3.98 6.75 10.76
N PRO A 43 4.34 5.50 10.45
CA PRO A 43 5.05 5.15 9.23
C PRO A 43 4.14 5.29 8.01
N MET A 44 4.67 5.90 6.94
CA MET A 44 4.00 5.97 5.65
C MET A 44 4.50 4.84 4.74
N PHE A 45 3.56 4.13 4.13
CA PHE A 45 3.80 2.96 3.28
C PHE A 45 3.22 3.16 1.88
N THR A 46 3.78 2.46 0.89
CA THR A 46 3.17 2.33 -0.44
C THR A 46 2.00 1.35 -0.44
N LEU A 47 1.22 1.30 -1.53
CA LEU A 47 0.09 0.36 -1.65
C LEU A 47 0.54 -1.11 -1.52
N LEU A 48 1.67 -1.47 -2.14
CA LEU A 48 2.22 -2.83 -2.05
C LEU A 48 2.60 -3.17 -0.62
N GLN A 49 3.27 -2.25 0.08
CA GLN A 49 3.71 -2.46 1.46
C GLN A 49 2.52 -2.62 2.41
N MET A 50 1.46 -1.82 2.23
CA MET A 50 0.23 -2.00 3.02
C MET A 50 -0.46 -3.33 2.73
N ALA A 51 -0.54 -3.75 1.47
CA ALA A 51 -1.11 -5.05 1.12
C ALA A 51 -0.33 -6.21 1.78
N ILE A 52 1.00 -6.11 1.89
CA ILE A 52 1.84 -7.07 2.63
C ILE A 52 1.53 -7.05 4.13
N LEU A 53 1.51 -5.86 4.74
CA LEU A 53 1.21 -5.68 6.17
C LEU A 53 -0.17 -6.22 6.55
N LEU A 54 -1.15 -6.10 5.66
CA LEU A 54 -2.51 -6.59 5.83
C LEU A 54 -2.76 -8.02 5.33
N ASN A 55 -1.71 -8.71 4.85
CA ASN A 55 -1.80 -10.08 4.32
C ASN A 55 -2.80 -10.23 3.16
N LYS A 56 -2.97 -9.19 2.34
CA LYS A 56 -3.86 -9.17 1.16
C LYS A 56 -3.18 -9.82 -0.04
N LYS A 57 -2.98 -11.15 0.03
CA LYS A 57 -2.17 -11.93 -0.94
C LYS A 57 -2.63 -11.77 -2.40
N ASP A 58 -3.94 -11.64 -2.61
CA ASP A 58 -4.57 -11.38 -3.91
C ASP A 58 -4.18 -10.01 -4.48
N ILE A 59 -4.21 -8.97 -3.65
CA ILE A 59 -3.77 -7.61 -4.02
C ILE A 59 -2.26 -7.58 -4.27
N VAL A 60 -1.46 -8.24 -3.42
CA VAL A 60 -0.02 -8.37 -3.61
C VAL A 60 0.29 -9.03 -4.96
N GLY A 61 -0.33 -10.18 -5.23
CA GLY A 61 -0.15 -10.88 -6.51
C GLY A 61 -0.61 -10.05 -7.71
N TYR A 62 -1.73 -9.35 -7.58
CA TYR A 62 -2.21 -8.43 -8.61
C TYR A 62 -1.17 -7.34 -8.90
N LEU A 63 -0.66 -6.65 -7.88
CA LEU A 63 0.27 -5.53 -8.03
C LEU A 63 1.60 -5.98 -8.63
N LEU A 64 2.21 -7.05 -8.11
CA LEU A 64 3.49 -7.58 -8.58
C LEU A 64 3.47 -7.98 -10.06
N ALA A 65 2.30 -8.35 -10.59
CA ALA A 65 2.13 -8.68 -12.00
C ALA A 65 2.04 -7.45 -12.94
N ARG A 66 2.02 -6.22 -12.42
CA ARG A 66 1.79 -5.00 -13.23
C ARG A 66 3.07 -4.26 -13.56
N ARG A 67 3.21 -3.93 -14.86
CA ARG A 67 4.18 -2.95 -15.33
C ARG A 67 3.89 -1.57 -14.73
N GLY A 68 4.94 -0.89 -14.30
CA GLY A 68 4.87 0.46 -13.72
C GLY A 68 4.77 0.50 -12.20
N LEU A 69 4.63 -0.66 -11.53
CA LEU A 69 4.87 -0.75 -10.09
C LEU A 69 6.37 -0.65 -9.82
N ASP A 70 6.75 0.22 -8.90
CA ASP A 70 8.10 0.26 -8.34
C ASP A 70 8.14 -0.63 -7.08
N ILE A 71 8.64 -1.86 -7.26
CA ILE A 71 8.78 -2.83 -6.17
C ILE A 71 9.82 -2.40 -5.11
N ASN A 72 10.73 -1.48 -5.47
CA ASN A 72 11.80 -0.99 -4.63
C ASN A 72 11.46 0.34 -3.95
N ALA A 73 10.23 0.85 -4.14
CA ALA A 73 9.79 2.07 -3.49
C ALA A 73 9.95 1.96 -1.96
N LEU A 74 10.47 3.03 -1.36
CA LEU A 74 10.83 3.09 0.04
C LEU A 74 9.68 3.62 0.90
N SER A 75 9.47 2.97 2.05
CA SER A 75 8.65 3.53 3.13
C SER A 75 9.35 4.73 3.77
N ARG A 76 8.66 5.43 4.69
CA ARG A 76 9.28 6.50 5.49
C ARG A 76 10.49 6.04 6.31
N ASN A 77 10.56 4.75 6.64
CA ASN A 77 11.67 4.15 7.39
C ASN A 77 12.77 3.59 6.47
N ASN A 78 12.79 3.97 5.19
CA ASN A 78 13.71 3.44 4.17
C ASN A 78 13.63 1.93 3.98
N GLN A 79 12.45 1.34 4.20
CA GLN A 79 12.23 -0.10 3.97
C GLN A 79 11.58 -0.33 2.61
N THR A 80 12.04 -1.35 1.88
CA THR A 80 11.36 -1.85 0.68
C THR A 80 10.23 -2.82 1.05
N ALA A 81 9.40 -3.18 0.08
CA ALA A 81 8.38 -4.21 0.25
C ALA A 81 8.97 -5.56 0.70
N LEU A 82 10.15 -5.95 0.17
CA LEU A 82 10.81 -7.19 0.55
C LEU A 82 11.27 -7.18 2.01
N MET A 83 11.86 -6.08 2.48
CA MET A 83 12.31 -5.95 3.88
C MET A 83 11.14 -6.11 4.86
N ILE A 84 10.00 -5.48 4.55
CA ILE A 84 8.78 -5.58 5.35
C ILE A 84 8.22 -7.01 5.33
N ALA A 85 8.19 -7.66 4.16
CA ALA A 85 7.74 -9.04 4.04
C ALA A 85 8.61 -10.02 4.85
N CYS A 86 9.92 -9.81 4.90
CA CYS A 86 10.84 -10.67 5.67
C CYS A 86 10.75 -10.44 7.19
N ASP A 87 10.47 -9.21 7.63
CA ASP A 87 10.31 -8.90 9.06
C ASP A 87 8.97 -9.43 9.62
N LYS A 88 7.97 -9.55 8.74
CA LYS A 88 6.67 -10.10 9.11
C LYS A 88 6.78 -11.59 9.42
N LYS A 89 6.49 -11.96 10.66
CA LYS A 89 6.29 -13.35 11.07
C LYS A 89 4.85 -13.74 10.71
N ASP A 90 4.70 -14.63 9.73
CA ASP A 90 3.45 -15.33 9.42
C ASP A 90 3.18 -16.44 10.46
#